data_AF-G9WN68-F1
#
_entry.id   AF-G9WN68-F1
#
_cell.length_a   1.000
_cell.length_b   1.000
_cell.length_c   1.000
_cell.angle_alpha   90.00
_cell.angle_beta   90.00
_cell.angle_gamma   90.00
#
_symmetry.space_group_name_H-M   'P 1'
#
loop_
_entity.id
_entity.type
_entity.pdbx_description
1 polymer ?
#
loop_
_entity_poly.entity_id
_entity_poly.type
_entity_poly.pdbx_seq_one_letter_code
_entity_poly.pdbx_strand_id
1 'polypeptide(L)'
;MNTTTIMIIVAVVIVWAVAFTVMLSLTKKRDAGEQKFIEENRDKALLHLYCKQIKVDGNSLANLSFTTGKNLQTIVALSGGQHTIEGVFETTESIGAKTRNIKTENMSFDVSLDAGHSYSAAMYFYSAEERSSYYKGEVGKAIVEVPLSFSVGSDFVKAYIIVYQEN
;
A
#
# COMPACT_ATOMS: atom_id res chain seq x y z
N MET A 1 44.48 9.96 -5.99
CA MET A 1 43.21 10.34 -6.65
C MET A 1 43.47 11.62 -7.43
N ASN A 2 43.22 11.66 -8.73
CA ASN A 2 43.56 12.85 -9.54
C ASN A 2 42.45 13.92 -9.45
N THR A 3 42.77 15.16 -9.81
CA THR A 3 41.86 16.31 -9.72
C THR A 3 40.54 16.08 -10.49
N THR A 4 40.60 15.40 -11.63
CA THR A 4 39.41 15.03 -12.42
C THR A 4 38.48 14.09 -11.67
N THR A 5 39.02 13.05 -11.01
CA THR A 5 38.24 12.15 -10.16
C THR A 5 37.60 12.90 -8.99
N ILE A 6 38.31 13.84 -8.36
CA ILE A 6 37.78 14.66 -7.25
C ILE A 6 36.61 15.53 -7.74
N MET A 7 36.75 16.21 -8.89
CA MET A 7 35.68 17.04 -9.45
C MET A 7 34.43 16.25 -9.81
N ILE A 8 34.59 15.04 -10.36
CA ILE A 8 33.45 14.15 -10.67
C ILE A 8 32.72 13.76 -9.39
N ILE A 9 33.45 13.34 -8.33
CA ILE A 9 32.85 12.98 -7.05
C ILE A 9 32.07 14.16 -6.47
N VAL A 10 32.65 15.37 -6.47
CA VAL A 10 31.97 16.59 -5.97
C VAL A 10 30.69 16.88 -6.75
N ALA A 11 30.74 16.80 -8.08
CA ALA A 11 29.55 17.02 -8.91
C ALA A 11 28.44 16.00 -8.62
N VAL A 12 28.79 14.72 -8.48
CA VAL A 12 27.84 13.64 -8.13
C VAL A 12 27.22 13.87 -6.75
N VAL A 13 28.03 14.28 -5.75
CA VAL A 13 27.53 14.57 -4.40
C VAL A 13 26.53 15.73 -4.41
N ILE A 14 26.79 16.79 -5.19
CA ILE A 14 25.86 17.93 -5.32
C ILE A 14 24.53 17.47 -5.93
N VAL A 15 24.57 16.73 -7.04
CA VAL A 15 23.35 16.22 -7.70
C VAL A 15 22.56 15.32 -6.75
N TRP A 16 23.24 14.43 -6.02
CA TRP A 16 22.60 13.54 -5.06
C TRP A 16 21.98 14.31 -3.88
N ALA A 17 22.66 15.32 -3.35
CA ALA A 17 22.13 16.15 -2.26
C ALA A 17 20.87 16.94 -2.66
N VAL A 18 20.82 17.45 -3.89
CA VAL A 18 19.63 18.13 -4.43
C VAL A 18 18.47 17.13 -4.55
N ALA A 19 18.70 15.98 -5.17
CA ALA A 19 17.67 14.94 -5.33
C ALA A 19 17.14 14.45 -3.97
N PHE A 20 18.03 14.24 -3.01
CA PHE A 20 17.69 13.83 -1.65
C PHE A 20 16.81 14.88 -0.94
N THR A 21 17.16 16.16 -1.06
CA THR A 21 16.38 17.26 -0.46
C THR A 21 14.96 17.34 -1.04
N VAL A 22 14.82 17.16 -2.36
CA VAL A 22 13.51 17.12 -3.02
C VAL A 22 12.68 15.94 -2.53
N MET A 23 13.29 14.75 -2.46
CA MET A 23 12.62 13.52 -1.99
C MET A 23 12.12 13.66 -0.54
N LEU A 24 12.95 14.20 0.36
CA LEU A 24 12.54 14.48 1.75
C LEU A 24 11.37 15.46 1.81
N SER A 25 11.38 16.49 0.98
CA SER A 25 10.32 17.51 0.94
C SER A 25 8.98 16.92 0.46
N LEU A 26 9.01 16.09 -0.58
CA LEU A 26 7.81 15.38 -1.06
C LEU A 26 7.26 14.42 0.00
N THR A 27 8.14 13.70 0.70
CA THR A 27 7.75 12.78 1.77
C THR A 27 7.08 13.51 2.92
N LYS A 28 7.68 14.62 3.40
CA LYS A 28 7.09 15.47 4.45
C LYS A 28 5.74 16.04 4.04
N LYS A 29 5.60 16.50 2.79
CA LYS A 29 4.35 17.04 2.26
C LYS A 29 3.23 15.98 2.27
N ARG A 30 3.56 14.73 1.91
CA ARG A 30 2.62 13.61 1.96
C ARG A 30 2.24 13.22 3.38
N ASP A 31 3.21 13.17 4.28
CA ASP A 31 2.96 12.88 5.70
C ASP A 31 1.99 13.91 6.32
N ALA A 32 2.24 15.20 6.09
CA ALA A 32 1.33 16.27 6.53
C ALA A 32 -0.05 16.20 5.86
N GLY A 33 -0.10 15.88 4.57
CA GLY A 33 -1.35 15.71 3.83
C GLY A 33 -2.17 14.51 4.30
N GLU A 34 -1.52 13.39 4.62
CA GLU A 34 -2.14 12.21 5.22
C GLU A 34 -2.70 12.52 6.60
N GLN A 35 -1.91 13.11 7.50
CA GLN A 35 -2.36 13.47 8.84
C GLN A 35 -3.57 14.41 8.80
N LYS A 36 -3.50 15.45 7.96
CA LYS A 36 -4.62 16.38 7.78
C LYS A 36 -5.87 15.67 7.26
N PHE A 37 -5.72 14.80 6.25
CA PHE A 37 -6.83 14.05 5.68
C PHE A 37 -7.49 13.10 6.70
N ILE A 38 -6.68 12.41 7.51
CA ILE A 38 -7.14 11.54 8.60
C ILE A 38 -7.92 12.37 9.63
N GLU A 39 -7.41 13.52 10.03
CA GLU A 39 -8.08 14.40 11.00
C GLU A 39 -9.42 14.93 10.48
N GLU A 40 -9.47 15.38 9.22
CA GLU A 40 -10.67 15.89 8.55
C GLU A 40 -11.74 14.82 8.30
N ASN A 41 -11.37 13.53 8.31
CA ASN A 41 -12.27 12.41 8.02
C ASN A 41 -12.29 11.38 9.15
N ARG A 42 -11.99 11.79 10.39
CA ARG A 42 -11.93 10.91 11.57
C ARG A 42 -13.24 10.21 11.91
N ASP A 43 -14.36 10.73 11.41
CA ASP A 43 -15.72 10.19 11.58
C ASP A 43 -16.09 9.16 10.50
N LYS A 44 -15.22 8.95 9.52
CA LYS A 44 -15.40 8.03 8.39
C LYS A 44 -14.59 6.75 8.58
N ALA A 45 -14.85 5.76 7.74
CA ALA A 45 -13.96 4.62 7.57
C ALA A 45 -12.81 5.03 6.64
N LEU A 46 -11.57 4.91 7.11
CA LEU A 46 -10.38 5.23 6.32
C LEU A 46 -9.77 3.95 5.77
N LEU A 47 -9.78 3.78 4.45
CA LEU A 47 -9.25 2.57 3.81
C LEU A 47 -7.97 2.89 3.04
N HIS A 48 -6.86 2.33 3.52
CA HIS A 48 -5.52 2.43 2.96
C HIS A 48 -5.32 1.32 1.91
N LEU A 49 -5.42 1.69 0.63
CA LEU A 49 -5.35 0.79 -0.51
C LEU A 49 -3.93 0.72 -1.09
N TYR A 50 -3.34 -0.48 -1.09
CA TYR A 50 -2.07 -0.79 -1.75
C TYR A 50 -2.32 -1.50 -3.10
N CYS A 51 -3.09 -0.84 -3.98
CA CYS A 51 -3.41 -1.33 -5.31
C CYS A 51 -3.52 -0.19 -6.33
N LYS A 52 -3.67 -0.54 -7.61
CA LYS A 52 -3.83 0.38 -8.73
C LYS A 52 -5.20 0.18 -9.38
N GLN A 53 -5.59 1.09 -10.27
CA GLN A 53 -6.88 1.03 -10.99
C GLN A 53 -8.10 0.95 -10.04
N ILE A 54 -8.02 1.70 -8.93
CA ILE A 54 -8.98 1.63 -7.83
C ILE A 54 -10.37 2.08 -8.27
N LYS A 55 -11.38 1.30 -7.91
CA LYS A 55 -12.76 1.76 -7.76
C LYS A 55 -13.33 1.34 -6.42
N VAL A 56 -14.25 2.14 -5.90
CA VAL A 56 -15.05 1.81 -4.72
C VAL A 56 -16.52 2.01 -5.08
N ASP A 57 -17.34 0.98 -4.89
CA ASP A 57 -18.75 0.97 -5.27
C ASP A 57 -18.97 1.36 -6.74
N GLY A 58 -18.09 0.88 -7.62
CA GLY A 58 -18.07 1.21 -9.05
C GLY A 58 -17.57 2.62 -9.40
N ASN A 59 -17.31 3.49 -8.41
CA ASN A 59 -16.80 4.85 -8.61
C ASN A 59 -15.28 4.86 -8.71
N SER A 60 -14.74 5.57 -9.70
CA SER A 60 -13.31 5.84 -9.78
C SER A 60 -12.85 6.82 -8.69
N LEU A 61 -11.56 6.82 -8.38
CA LEU A 61 -10.96 7.72 -7.38
C LEU A 61 -11.31 9.20 -7.57
N ALA A 62 -11.49 9.66 -8.81
CA ALA A 62 -11.82 11.07 -9.10
C ALA A 62 -13.13 11.53 -8.44
N ASN A 63 -14.04 10.60 -8.11
CA ASN A 63 -15.32 10.87 -7.49
C ASN A 63 -15.33 10.57 -5.98
N LEU A 64 -14.19 10.21 -5.40
CA LEU A 64 -14.06 9.84 -3.99
C LEU A 64 -13.27 10.90 -3.23
N SER A 65 -13.50 10.99 -1.92
CA SER A 65 -12.58 11.71 -1.04
C SER A 65 -11.36 10.84 -0.83
N PHE A 66 -10.21 11.24 -1.38
CA PHE A 66 -8.97 10.48 -1.25
C PHE A 66 -7.73 11.36 -1.11
N THR A 67 -6.67 10.77 -0.57
CA THR A 67 -5.32 11.32 -0.59
C THR A 67 -4.30 10.25 -0.95
N THR A 68 -3.07 10.66 -1.22
CA THR A 68 -1.94 9.72 -1.32
C THR A 68 -1.14 9.79 -0.02
N GLY A 69 -1.11 8.69 0.71
CA GLY A 69 -0.38 8.56 1.97
C GLY A 69 1.13 8.45 1.77
N LYS A 70 1.88 8.52 2.87
CA LYS A 70 3.34 8.51 2.97
C LYS A 70 4.01 7.32 2.26
N ASN A 71 3.41 6.13 2.33
CA ASN A 71 3.93 4.89 1.75
C ASN A 71 3.42 4.61 0.32
N LEU A 72 2.87 5.63 -0.35
CA LEU A 72 2.32 5.58 -1.73
C LEU A 72 1.00 4.83 -1.83
N GLN A 73 0.42 4.46 -0.70
CA GLN A 73 -0.95 3.98 -0.62
C GLN A 73 -1.94 5.09 -0.97
N THR A 74 -3.06 4.73 -1.57
CA THR A 74 -4.21 5.62 -1.70
C THR A 74 -5.08 5.46 -0.46
N ILE A 75 -5.41 6.54 0.22
CA ILE A 75 -6.30 6.51 1.38
C ILE A 75 -7.63 7.10 0.94
N VAL A 76 -8.70 6.31 1.01
CA VAL A 76 -10.07 6.75 0.70
C VAL A 76 -10.86 6.89 2.00
N ALA A 77 -11.69 7.92 2.08
CA ALA A 77 -12.60 8.13 3.20
C ALA A 77 -14.02 7.74 2.79
N LEU A 78 -14.57 6.71 3.45
CA LEU A 78 -15.85 6.08 3.13
C LEU A 78 -16.82 6.22 4.30
N SER A 79 -18.12 6.19 4.01
CA SER A 79 -19.13 6.00 5.07
C SER A 79 -18.93 4.66 5.78
N GLY A 80 -19.45 4.51 7.00
CA GLY A 80 -19.59 3.17 7.58
C GLY A 80 -20.63 2.36 6.80
N GLY A 81 -20.36 1.08 6.55
CA GLY A 81 -21.24 0.18 5.80
C GLY A 81 -20.50 -0.82 4.93
N GLN A 82 -21.25 -1.47 4.03
CA GLN A 82 -20.72 -2.41 3.06
C GLN A 82 -20.25 -1.65 1.81
N HIS A 83 -19.05 -1.98 1.34
CA HIS A 83 -18.43 -1.41 0.16
C HIS A 83 -17.86 -2.50 -0.73
N THR A 84 -17.90 -2.31 -2.05
CA THR A 84 -17.21 -3.16 -3.02
C THR A 84 -15.92 -2.47 -3.45
N ILE A 85 -14.79 -3.14 -3.24
CA ILE A 85 -13.46 -2.66 -3.63
C ILE A 85 -13.03 -3.35 -4.91
N GLU A 86 -12.64 -2.57 -5.91
CA GLU A 86 -11.98 -3.06 -7.11
C GLU A 86 -10.55 -2.53 -7.22
N GLY A 87 -9.62 -3.38 -7.63
CA GLY A 87 -8.27 -2.93 -7.95
C GLY A 87 -7.32 -4.04 -8.39
N VAL A 88 -6.19 -3.62 -8.94
CA VAL A 88 -5.05 -4.45 -9.31
C VAL A 88 -4.02 -4.40 -8.17
N PHE A 89 -3.88 -5.51 -7.44
CA PHE A 89 -2.96 -5.64 -6.33
C PHE A 89 -1.62 -6.18 -6.82
N GLU A 90 -0.54 -5.70 -6.22
CA GLU A 90 0.82 -6.08 -6.57
C GLU A 90 1.62 -6.31 -5.29
N THR A 91 2.44 -7.35 -5.28
CA THR A 91 3.34 -7.63 -4.15
C THR A 91 4.64 -8.21 -4.67
N THR A 92 5.71 -7.98 -3.91
CA THR A 92 7.06 -8.39 -4.27
C THR A 92 7.75 -8.99 -3.05
N GLU A 93 8.40 -10.13 -3.23
CA GLU A 93 9.23 -10.77 -2.21
C GLU A 93 10.57 -11.17 -2.81
N SER A 94 11.62 -11.04 -2.02
CA SER A 94 12.96 -11.47 -2.37
C SER A 94 13.31 -12.72 -1.57
N ILE A 95 13.53 -13.83 -2.24
CA ILE A 95 13.93 -15.11 -1.66
C ILE A 95 15.35 -15.42 -2.16
N GLY A 96 16.34 -15.21 -1.28
CA GLY A 96 17.76 -15.30 -1.64
C GLY A 96 18.13 -14.30 -2.73
N ALA A 97 18.66 -14.78 -3.85
CA ALA A 97 19.03 -13.94 -5.01
C ALA A 97 17.88 -13.74 -6.02
N LYS A 98 16.67 -14.26 -5.75
CA LYS A 98 15.53 -14.17 -6.66
C LYS A 98 14.50 -13.20 -6.12
N THR A 99 14.00 -12.31 -6.98
CA THR A 99 12.85 -11.45 -6.69
C THR A 99 11.64 -11.97 -7.44
N ARG A 100 10.55 -12.19 -6.71
CA ARG A 100 9.24 -12.56 -7.26
C ARG A 100 8.33 -11.35 -7.17
N ASN A 101 7.84 -10.89 -8.31
CA ASN A 101 6.78 -9.89 -8.40
C ASN A 101 5.55 -10.56 -8.98
N ILE A 102 4.42 -10.44 -8.29
CA ILE A 102 3.13 -10.91 -8.78
C ILE A 102 2.13 -9.76 -8.74
N LYS A 103 1.24 -9.74 -9.72
CA LYS A 103 0.14 -8.80 -9.83
C LYS A 103 -1.13 -9.56 -10.15
N THR A 104 -2.25 -9.13 -9.58
CA THR A 104 -3.57 -9.68 -9.90
C THR A 104 -4.06 -9.16 -11.25
N GLU A 105 -5.10 -9.79 -11.80
CA GLU A 105 -6.04 -9.07 -12.67
C GLU A 105 -6.82 -8.03 -11.83
N ASN A 106 -7.78 -7.32 -12.44
CA ASN A 106 -8.65 -6.44 -11.64
C ASN A 106 -9.54 -7.31 -10.72
N MET A 107 -9.25 -7.29 -9.42
CA MET A 107 -10.00 -8.04 -8.42
C MET A 107 -11.16 -7.22 -7.89
N SER A 108 -12.26 -7.86 -7.53
CA SER A 108 -13.42 -7.25 -6.87
C SER A 108 -13.77 -8.06 -5.63
N PHE A 109 -13.95 -7.40 -4.49
CA PHE A 109 -14.41 -8.05 -3.25
C PHE A 109 -15.17 -7.06 -2.37
N ASP A 110 -16.06 -7.59 -1.53
CA ASP A 110 -16.84 -6.78 -0.60
C ASP A 110 -16.16 -6.71 0.77
N VAL A 111 -16.34 -5.57 1.44
CA VAL A 111 -15.85 -5.32 2.80
C VAL A 111 -16.87 -4.52 3.59
N SER A 112 -17.06 -4.89 4.86
CA SER A 112 -17.85 -4.11 5.82
C SER A 112 -16.92 -3.28 6.68
N LEU A 113 -17.10 -1.96 6.65
CA LEU A 113 -16.26 -1.00 7.35
C LEU A 113 -17.06 -0.24 8.39
N ASP A 114 -16.58 -0.21 9.62
CA ASP A 114 -17.11 0.66 10.66
C ASP A 114 -16.50 2.06 10.55
N ALA A 115 -17.36 3.07 10.70
CA ALA A 115 -16.95 4.48 10.76
C ALA A 115 -16.07 4.75 11.99
N GLY A 116 -15.10 5.66 11.88
CA GLY A 116 -14.17 5.99 12.97
C GLY A 116 -12.99 5.02 13.11
N HIS A 117 -12.84 4.07 12.18
CA HIS A 117 -11.73 3.12 12.14
C HIS A 117 -10.89 3.28 10.87
N SER A 118 -9.64 2.83 10.95
CA SER A 118 -8.73 2.74 9.83
C SER A 118 -8.50 1.28 9.43
N TYR A 119 -8.31 1.06 8.13
CA TYR A 119 -8.15 -0.25 7.53
C TYR A 119 -7.04 -0.21 6.49
N SER A 120 -6.36 -1.33 6.26
CA SER A 120 -5.42 -1.49 5.16
C SER A 120 -5.78 -2.70 4.30
N ALA A 121 -5.75 -2.53 2.98
CA ALA A 121 -5.95 -3.60 2.01
C ALA A 121 -4.69 -3.76 1.15
N ALA A 122 -4.05 -4.91 1.25
CA ALA A 122 -2.81 -5.20 0.53
C ALA A 122 -2.70 -6.70 0.19
N MET A 123 -1.79 -7.03 -0.73
CA MET A 123 -1.51 -8.42 -1.10
C MET A 123 -0.22 -8.93 -0.44
N TYR A 124 -0.30 -10.14 0.11
CA TYR A 124 0.78 -10.81 0.82
C TYR A 124 0.96 -12.25 0.34
N PHE A 125 2.17 -12.81 0.43
CA PHE A 125 2.43 -14.23 0.12
C PHE A 125 1.96 -15.20 1.22
N TYR A 126 1.58 -14.68 2.38
CA TYR A 126 1.19 -15.43 3.57
C TYR A 126 -0.23 -15.02 3.97
N SER A 127 -1.00 -15.99 4.46
CA SER A 127 -2.34 -15.80 5.01
C SER A 127 -2.31 -14.93 6.27
N ALA A 128 -3.47 -14.44 6.70
CA ALA A 128 -3.63 -13.68 7.92
C ALA A 128 -3.20 -14.48 9.15
N GLU A 129 -3.47 -15.79 9.18
CA GLU A 129 -3.05 -16.69 10.26
C GLU A 129 -1.52 -16.83 10.30
N GLU A 130 -0.88 -17.10 9.16
CA GLU A 130 0.58 -17.22 9.07
C GLU A 130 1.28 -15.91 9.47
N ARG A 131 0.74 -14.78 9.02
CA ARG A 131 1.24 -13.45 9.39
C ARG A 131 1.07 -13.21 10.89
N SER A 132 -0.11 -13.47 11.44
CA SER A 132 -0.36 -13.33 12.89
C SER A 132 0.59 -14.20 13.70
N SER A 133 0.81 -15.46 13.29
CA SER A 133 1.77 -16.36 13.94
C SER A 133 3.21 -15.80 13.89
N TYR A 134 3.67 -15.39 12.72
CA TYR A 134 5.02 -14.86 12.52
C TYR A 134 5.28 -13.59 13.34
N TYR A 135 4.32 -12.67 13.37
CA TYR A 135 4.39 -11.42 14.12
C TYR A 135 3.85 -11.53 15.56
N LYS A 136 3.63 -12.75 16.08
CA LYS A 136 3.15 -12.99 17.46
C LYS A 136 1.86 -12.23 17.83
N GLY A 137 0.96 -12.08 16.86
CA GLY A 137 -0.29 -11.34 17.01
C GLY A 137 -0.15 -9.82 16.84
N GLU A 138 1.05 -9.28 16.59
CA GLU A 138 1.29 -7.86 16.31
C GLU A 138 0.94 -7.51 14.85
N VAL A 139 -0.28 -7.87 14.44
CA VAL A 139 -0.90 -7.50 13.15
C VAL A 139 -2.30 -6.94 13.42
N GLY A 140 -2.82 -6.14 12.49
CA GLY A 140 -4.22 -5.71 12.56
C GLY A 140 -5.20 -6.88 12.56
N LYS A 141 -6.46 -6.63 12.91
CA LYS A 141 -7.51 -7.66 12.87
C LYS A 141 -7.93 -7.89 11.41
N ALA A 142 -7.69 -9.09 10.87
CA ALA A 142 -8.14 -9.42 9.53
C ALA A 142 -9.67 -9.49 9.48
N ILE A 143 -10.29 -8.72 8.59
CA ILE A 143 -11.74 -8.69 8.37
C ILE A 143 -12.14 -9.27 7.02
N VAL A 144 -11.20 -9.32 6.06
CA VAL A 144 -11.35 -9.97 4.76
C VAL A 144 -10.04 -10.66 4.41
N GLU A 145 -10.13 -11.87 3.86
CA GLU A 145 -9.02 -12.57 3.23
C GLU A 145 -9.51 -13.20 1.92
N VAL A 146 -8.85 -12.86 0.82
CA VAL A 146 -9.13 -13.41 -0.51
C VAL A 146 -7.93 -14.24 -0.94
N PRO A 147 -8.02 -15.58 -0.96
CA PRO A 147 -6.93 -16.43 -1.41
C PRO A 147 -6.76 -16.33 -2.94
N LEU A 148 -5.51 -16.27 -3.37
CA LEU A 148 -5.09 -16.14 -4.76
C LEU A 148 -4.09 -17.24 -5.11
N SER A 149 -4.05 -17.61 -6.39
CA SER A 149 -3.10 -18.59 -6.92
C SER A 149 -2.59 -18.12 -8.27
N PHE A 150 -1.27 -18.10 -8.41
CA PHE A 150 -0.57 -17.63 -9.59
C PHE A 150 0.30 -18.75 -10.18
N SER A 151 0.36 -18.80 -11.51
CA SER A 151 1.36 -19.59 -12.22
C SER A 151 2.46 -18.65 -12.71
N VAL A 152 3.66 -18.74 -12.13
CA VAL A 152 4.81 -17.89 -12.46
C VAL A 152 5.92 -18.78 -13.03
N GLY A 153 6.00 -18.88 -14.36
CA GLY A 153 6.85 -19.86 -15.02
C GLY A 153 6.37 -21.28 -14.71
N SER A 154 7.22 -22.09 -14.07
CA SER A 154 6.87 -23.43 -13.58
C SER A 154 6.37 -23.44 -12.12
N ASP A 155 6.43 -22.32 -11.42
CA ASP A 155 6.12 -22.25 -10.00
C ASP A 155 4.63 -21.92 -9.79
N PHE A 156 4.01 -22.60 -8.84
CA PHE A 156 2.71 -22.21 -8.28
C PHE A 156 2.92 -21.37 -7.04
N VAL A 157 2.39 -20.16 -7.04
CA VAL A 157 2.58 -19.19 -5.96
C VAL A 157 1.23 -18.85 -5.36
N LYS A 158 1.10 -19.03 -4.04
CA LYS A 158 -0.07 -18.58 -3.28
C LYS A 158 0.15 -17.15 -2.81
N ALA A 159 -0.91 -16.37 -2.81
CA ALA A 159 -0.95 -15.06 -2.19
C ALA A 159 -2.36 -14.77 -1.66
N TYR A 160 -2.51 -13.69 -0.92
CA TYR A 160 -3.74 -13.32 -0.26
C TYR A 160 -3.90 -11.81 -0.32
N ILE A 161 -5.05 -11.33 -0.77
CA ILE A 161 -5.46 -9.95 -0.47
C ILE A 161 -6.06 -10.00 0.93
N ILE A 162 -5.51 -9.21 1.85
CA ILE A 162 -5.97 -9.15 3.22
C ILE A 162 -6.38 -7.72 3.53
N VAL A 163 -7.57 -7.57 4.11
CA VAL A 163 -8.00 -6.32 4.73
C VAL A 163 -7.86 -6.43 6.23
N TYR A 164 -7.00 -5.59 6.80
CA TYR A 164 -6.82 -5.45 8.24
C TYR A 164 -7.56 -4.22 8.74
N GLN A 165 -8.23 -4.34 9.88
CA GLN A 165 -8.56 -3.20 10.73
C GLN A 165 -7.33 -2.85 11.56
N GLU A 166 -6.85 -1.62 11.43
CA GLU A 166 -5.70 -1.10 12.17
C GLU A 166 -6.11 -0.75 13.61
N ASN A 167 -5.17 -0.90 14.54
CA ASN A 167 -5.37 -0.62 15.97
C ASN A 167 -5.26 0.87 16.30
#